data_AF-A0A2E4PMY3-F1
#
_entry.id   AF-A0A2E4PMY3-F1
#
_cell.length_a   1.000
_cell.length_b   1.000
_cell.length_c   1.000
_cell.angle_alpha   90.00
_cell.angle_beta   90.00
_cell.angle_gamma   90.00
#
_symmetry.space_group_name_H-M   'P 1'
#
loop_
_entity.id
_entity.type
_entity.pdbx_description
1 polymer ?
#
loop_
_entity_poly.entity_id
_entity_poly.type
_entity_poly.pdbx_seq_one_letter_code
_entity_poly.pdbx_strand_id
1 'polypeptide(L)'
;MEKAYSFKKKNSTNEIHIFEGKFTIDSCNANSESICKKTKLNEGNWLNESICLNEQQAREKAAKLGKSVCGICVSHLYTTY
;
A
#
# COMPACT_ATOMS: atom_id res chain seq x y z
N MET A 1 -14.54 -10.90 -2.55
CA MET A 1 -13.78 -9.82 -3.23
C MET A 1 -12.40 -9.79 -2.64
N GLU A 2 -11.38 -9.91 -3.47
CA GLU A 2 -9.98 -9.93 -3.04
C GLU A 2 -9.49 -8.52 -2.69
N LYS A 3 -8.67 -8.43 -1.63
CA LYS A 3 -8.04 -7.17 -1.22
C LYS A 3 -6.94 -6.80 -2.19
N ALA A 4 -6.92 -5.53 -2.59
CA ALA A 4 -5.86 -4.95 -3.39
C ALA A 4 -4.99 -4.04 -2.52
N TYR A 5 -3.69 -4.04 -2.78
CA TYR A 5 -2.72 -3.23 -2.07
C TYR A 5 -1.91 -2.40 -3.06
N SER A 6 -1.76 -1.11 -2.75
CA SER A 6 -1.03 -0.17 -3.58
C SER A 6 -0.05 0.63 -2.72
N PHE A 7 1.17 0.84 -3.22
CA PHE A 7 2.23 1.55 -2.50
C PHE A 7 2.35 2.96 -3.04
N LYS A 8 2.47 3.91 -2.11
CA LYS A 8 2.52 5.34 -2.42
C LYS A 8 3.60 6.01 -1.58
N LYS A 9 4.47 6.78 -2.22
CA LYS A 9 5.54 7.53 -1.56
C LYS A 9 5.01 8.88 -1.10
N LYS A 10 5.08 9.17 0.20
CA LYS A 10 4.68 10.45 0.77
C LYS A 10 5.65 11.56 0.34
N ASN A 11 5.11 12.68 -0.12
CA ASN A 11 5.93 13.77 -0.66
C ASN A 11 6.80 14.44 0.41
N SER A 12 6.29 14.60 1.63
CA SER A 12 6.97 15.34 2.70
C SER A 12 8.13 14.58 3.35
N THR A 13 8.04 13.25 3.43
CA THR A 13 9.00 12.43 4.20
C THR A 13 9.73 11.39 3.36
N ASN A 14 9.38 11.23 2.10
CA ASN A 14 9.81 10.13 1.23
C ASN A 14 9.47 8.71 1.75
N GLU A 15 8.71 8.59 2.84
CA GLU A 15 8.24 7.33 3.40
C GLU A 15 7.17 6.69 2.50
N ILE A 16 7.26 5.38 2.29
CA ILE A 16 6.31 4.63 1.47
C ILE A 16 5.20 4.08 2.36
N HIS A 17 3.96 4.41 2.03
CA HIS A 17 2.77 3.91 2.72
C HIS A 17 1.98 2.97 1.81
N ILE A 18 1.32 2.00 2.45
CA ILE A 18 0.48 1.01 1.77
C ILE A 18 -0.98 1.47 1.90
N PHE A 19 -1.71 1.39 0.81
CA PHE A 19 -3.13 1.68 0.71
C PHE A 19 -3.86 0.37 0.40
N GLU A 20 -4.83 0.01 1.23
CA GLU A 20 -5.73 -1.11 0.98
C GLU A 20 -6.90 -0.62 0.14
N GLY A 21 -7.39 -1.48 -0.73
CA GLY A 21 -8.69 -1.35 -1.35
C GLY A 21 -9.14 -2.70 -1.88
N LYS A 22 -9.86 -2.71 -3.00
CA LYS A 22 -10.52 -3.92 -3.52
C LYS A 22 -10.25 -4.06 -5.01
N PHE A 23 -10.05 -5.30 -5.45
CA PHE A 23 -10.13 -5.62 -6.87
C PHE A 23 -11.58 -5.53 -7.34
N THR A 24 -11.77 -4.93 -8.51
CA THR A 24 -13.01 -4.87 -9.28
C THR A 24 -12.81 -5.67 -10.59
N ILE A 25 -13.84 -5.76 -11.43
CA ILE A 25 -13.82 -6.61 -12.64
C ILE A 25 -12.69 -6.21 -13.60
N ASP A 26 -12.39 -4.92 -13.73
CA ASP A 26 -11.41 -4.39 -14.70
C ASP A 26 -10.27 -3.57 -14.06
N SER A 27 -10.34 -3.31 -12.75
CA SER A 27 -9.41 -2.39 -12.08
C SER A 27 -9.29 -2.64 -10.57
N CYS A 28 -8.41 -1.93 -9.88
CA CYS A 28 -8.42 -1.90 -8.42
C CYS A 28 -8.70 -0.49 -7.89
N ASN A 29 -9.36 -0.44 -6.74
CA ASN A 29 -9.53 0.80 -5.99
C ASN A 29 -8.56 0.85 -4.81
N ALA A 30 -8.29 2.06 -4.32
CA ALA A 30 -7.57 2.31 -3.09
C ALA A 30 -8.39 3.22 -2.18
N ASN A 31 -8.34 2.98 -0.87
CA ASN A 31 -8.98 3.83 0.12
C ASN A 31 -8.36 5.24 0.15
N SER A 32 -9.10 6.22 0.67
CA SER A 32 -8.65 7.62 0.77
C SER A 32 -7.45 7.81 1.71
N GLU A 33 -7.16 6.82 2.56
CA GLU A 33 -6.08 6.84 3.54
C GLU A 33 -5.28 5.54 3.48
N SER A 34 -4.01 5.61 3.89
CA SER A 34 -3.16 4.45 4.04
C SER A 34 -3.71 3.49 5.10
N ILE A 35 -3.29 2.23 5.07
CA ILE A 35 -3.74 1.23 6.06
C ILE A 35 -3.37 1.59 7.50
N CYS A 36 -2.31 2.40 7.68
CA CYS A 36 -1.92 2.92 8.99
C CYS A 36 -2.59 4.27 9.34
N LYS A 37 -3.43 4.82 8.45
CA LYS A 37 -4.15 6.10 8.59
C LYS A 37 -3.26 7.33 8.82
N LYS A 38 -1.97 7.25 8.47
CA LYS A 38 -1.00 8.36 8.64
C LYS A 38 -0.76 9.19 7.39
N THR A 39 -1.29 8.76 6.25
CA THR A 39 -1.08 9.40 4.95
C THR A 39 -2.34 9.30 4.12
N LYS A 40 -2.80 10.42 3.57
CA LYS A 40 -3.94 10.51 2.68
C LYS A 40 -3.54 10.27 1.23
N LEU A 41 -4.51 9.91 0.40
CA LEU A 41 -4.33 9.57 -1.00
C LEU A 41 -3.85 10.75 -1.86
N ASN A 42 -4.00 12.00 -1.41
CA ASN A 42 -3.48 13.20 -2.08
C ASN A 42 -2.08 13.64 -1.59
N GLU A 43 -1.48 12.98 -0.59
CA GLU A 43 -0.22 13.42 0.04
C GLU A 43 1.04 12.71 -0.52
N GLY A 44 0.97 12.15 -1.73
CA GLY A 44 2.08 11.38 -2.28
C GLY A 44 1.93 10.99 -3.74
N ASN A 45 2.93 10.25 -4.23
CA ASN A 45 3.00 9.73 -5.59
C ASN A 45 2.88 8.20 -5.59
N TRP A 46 2.08 7.65 -6.51
CA TRP A 46 1.96 6.21 -6.68
C TRP A 46 3.27 5.61 -7.20
N LEU A 47 3.61 4.42 -6.70
CA LEU A 47 4.71 3.64 -7.24
C LEU A 47 4.12 2.73 -8.33
N ASN A 48 4.27 3.09 -9.60
CA ASN A 48 3.60 2.44 -10.73
C ASN A 48 3.79 0.91 -10.77
N GLU A 49 4.95 0.38 -10.36
CA GLU A 49 5.21 -1.07 -10.31
C GLU A 49 4.72 -1.74 -9.01
N SER A 50 3.92 -1.03 -8.21
CA SER A 50 3.50 -1.42 -6.86
C SER A 50 2.03 -1.06 -6.60
N ILE A 51 1.21 -1.01 -7.65
CA ILE A 51 -0.24 -0.76 -7.55
C ILE A 51 -1.01 -2.04 -7.85
N CYS A 52 -2.22 -2.15 -7.29
CA CYS A 52 -3.14 -3.28 -7.55
C CYS A 52 -2.50 -4.65 -7.29
N LEU A 53 -1.74 -4.77 -6.21
CA LEU A 53 -1.09 -6.02 -5.81
C LEU A 53 -2.04 -6.85 -4.93
N ASN A 54 -2.00 -8.16 -5.08
CA ASN A 54 -2.60 -9.05 -4.09
C ASN A 54 -1.74 -9.11 -2.81
N GLU A 55 -2.24 -9.78 -1.77
CA GLU A 55 -1.55 -9.84 -0.47
C GLU A 55 -0.12 -10.40 -0.55
N GLN A 56 0.08 -11.49 -1.30
CA GLN A 56 1.39 -12.12 -1.44
C GLN A 56 2.36 -11.18 -2.18
N GLN A 57 1.94 -10.61 -3.31
CA GLN A 57 2.73 -9.66 -4.08
C GLN A 57 3.08 -8.41 -3.25
N ALA A 58 2.13 -7.93 -2.45
CA ALA A 58 2.36 -6.80 -1.56
C ALA A 58 3.43 -7.13 -0.50
N ARG A 59 3.41 -8.33 0.08
CA ARG A 59 4.42 -8.78 1.05
C ARG A 59 5.80 -8.87 0.40
N GLU A 60 5.88 -9.47 -0.78
CA GLU A 60 7.13 -9.54 -1.56
C GLU A 60 7.66 -8.15 -1.92
N LYS A 61 6.77 -7.24 -2.33
CA LYS A 61 7.16 -5.86 -2.67
C LYS A 61 7.58 -5.07 -1.44
N ALA A 62 6.90 -5.23 -0.31
CA ALA A 62 7.28 -4.63 0.96
C ALA A 62 8.68 -5.10 1.39
N ALA A 63 8.97 -6.40 1.28
CA ALA A 63 10.29 -6.95 1.57
C ALA A 63 11.38 -6.39 0.65
N LYS A 64 11.09 -6.22 -0.65
CA LYS A 64 12.02 -5.62 -1.63
C LYS A 64 12.28 -4.13 -1.36
N LEU A 65 11.26 -3.37 -0.98
CA LEU A 65 11.37 -1.93 -0.67
C LEU A 65 12.05 -1.68 0.68
N GLY A 66 11.94 -2.63 1.62
CA GLY A 66 12.66 -2.62 2.89
C GLY A 66 12.32 -1.43 3.78
N LYS A 67 13.35 -0.81 4.38
CA LYS A 67 13.23 0.25 5.39
C LYS A 67 12.51 1.52 4.92
N SER A 68 12.31 1.67 3.61
CA SER A 68 11.57 2.81 3.05
C SER A 68 10.06 2.70 3.26
N VAL A 69 9.54 1.50 3.57
CA VAL A 69 8.12 1.27 3.83
C VAL A 69 7.80 1.54 5.30
N CYS A 70 6.71 2.25 5.54
CA CYS A 70 6.16 2.51 6.87
C CYS A 70 5.99 1.19 7.63
N GLY A 71 6.73 1.02 8.73
CA GLY A 71 6.73 -0.23 9.51
C GLY A 71 5.34 -0.62 10.02
N ILE A 72 4.48 0.35 10.33
CA ILE A 72 3.11 0.10 10.75
C ILE A 72 2.28 -0.48 9.59
N CYS A 73 2.45 0.06 8.37
CA CYS A 73 1.80 -0.53 7.19
C CYS A 73 2.24 -1.98 6.99
N VAL A 74 3.54 -2.26 7.13
CA VAL A 74 4.05 -3.63 7.04
C VAL A 74 3.40 -4.52 8.10
N SER A 75 3.36 -4.11 9.37
CA SER A 75 2.69 -4.88 10.43
C SER A 75 1.23 -5.21 10.09
N HIS A 76 0.46 -4.23 9.60
CA HIS A 76 -0.93 -4.48 9.18
C HIS A 76 -1.02 -5.48 8.01
N LEU A 77 -0.09 -5.44 7.06
CA LEU A 77 -0.06 -6.35 5.91
C LEU A 77 0.22 -7.82 6.30
N TYR A 78 0.98 -8.03 7.38
CA TYR A 78 1.29 -9.38 7.89
C TYR A 78 0.32 -9.84 8.99
N THR A 79 -0.62 -9.01 9.43
CA THR A 79 -1.61 -9.40 10.43
C THR A 79 -2.77 -10.12 9.76
N THR A 80 -2.93 -11.42 10.03
CA THR A 80 -4.07 -12.23 9.59
C THR A 80 -5.11 -12.25 10.72
N TYR A 81 -6.13 -11.39 10.62
CA TYR A 81 -7.31 -11.46 11.50
C TYR A 81 -8.28 -12.55 11.05
#